data_AF-A0A7Y6QTT3-F1
#
_entry.id   AF-A0A7Y6QTT3-F1
#
_cell.length_a   1.000
_cell.length_b   1.000
_cell.length_c   1.000
_cell.angle_alpha   90.00
_cell.angle_beta   90.00
_cell.angle_gamma   90.00
#
_symmetry.space_group_name_H-M   'P 1'
#
loop_
_entity.id
_entity.type
_entity.pdbx_description
1 polymer ?
#
loop_
_entity_poly.entity_id
_entity_poly.type
_entity_poly.pdbx_seq_one_letter_code
_entity_poly.pdbx_strand_id
1 'polypeptide(L)'
;MKKNQTMTGMALSAMLLWPIAAQADIVQRQVITAISDEPDSEGADVLTVAETTACGGNQLRMKEGLLENEDEYASLRPGVIQRIRDKTPMIVTLFGCPVGKSGAEAIPFARMITGCDPSACADGKARLYLDEKLRPQVKRRAPYFLVLPLPKAASPGTWEVRIIDTIRRNVVRISGQTNAADFVSGKMVGGYSSYDMDGKIESQTHEDE
;
A
#
# COMPACT_ATOMS: atom_id res chain seq x y z
N MET A 1 4.99 -71.49 -5.14
CA MET A 1 5.94 -70.70 -5.95
C MET A 1 5.34 -69.32 -6.19
N LYS A 2 6.07 -68.24 -5.81
CA LYS A 2 6.07 -66.85 -6.37
C LYS A 2 4.71 -66.09 -6.45
N LYS A 3 4.58 -64.79 -6.15
CA LYS A 3 5.44 -63.70 -5.64
C LYS A 3 4.49 -62.51 -5.38
N ASN A 4 4.83 -61.67 -4.40
CA ASN A 4 4.21 -60.39 -4.04
C ASN A 4 3.88 -59.50 -5.25
N GLN A 5 2.86 -58.64 -5.12
CA GLN A 5 3.05 -57.20 -5.32
C GLN A 5 1.88 -56.38 -4.75
N THR A 6 2.17 -55.72 -3.63
CA THR A 6 1.42 -54.63 -3.02
C THR A 6 1.45 -53.42 -3.97
N MET A 7 0.28 -52.95 -4.40
CA MET A 7 0.15 -51.77 -5.24
C MET A 7 -0.11 -50.55 -4.35
N THR A 8 0.96 -49.96 -3.84
CA THR A 8 0.95 -48.65 -3.17
C THR A 8 1.12 -47.59 -4.26
N GLY A 9 0.02 -46.95 -4.67
CA GLY A 9 0.01 -45.94 -5.73
C GLY A 9 -0.39 -44.56 -5.21
N MET A 10 0.63 -43.76 -4.89
CA MET A 10 0.69 -42.31 -4.63
C MET A 10 -0.63 -41.51 -4.68
N ALA A 11 -1.07 -41.02 -3.51
CA ALA A 11 -1.87 -39.81 -3.44
C ALA A 11 -0.98 -38.61 -3.83
N LEU A 12 -1.19 -38.03 -5.02
CA LEU A 12 -0.63 -36.72 -5.36
C LEU A 12 -1.28 -35.68 -4.43
N SER A 13 -0.53 -35.26 -3.41
CA SER A 13 -0.81 -34.03 -2.68
C SER A 13 -0.70 -32.87 -3.67
N ALA A 14 -1.84 -32.39 -4.15
CA ALA A 14 -1.94 -31.09 -4.80
C ALA A 14 -1.62 -30.04 -3.74
N MET A 15 -0.34 -29.69 -3.61
CA MET A 15 0.05 -28.45 -2.95
C MET A 15 -0.60 -27.33 -3.76
N LEU A 16 -1.72 -26.83 -3.25
CA LEU A 16 -2.29 -25.55 -3.63
C LEU A 16 -1.21 -24.51 -3.32
N LEU A 17 -0.35 -24.24 -4.32
CA LEU A 17 0.43 -23.01 -4.40
C LEU A 17 -0.61 -21.90 -4.53
N TRP A 18 -1.19 -21.49 -3.39
CA TRP A 18 -1.88 -20.23 -3.32
C TRP A 18 -0.89 -19.18 -3.82
N PRO A 19 -1.25 -18.41 -4.85
CA PRO A 19 -0.42 -17.29 -5.22
C PRO A 19 -0.32 -16.44 -3.97
N ILE A 20 0.89 -16.26 -3.46
CA ILE A 20 1.18 -15.25 -2.44
C ILE A 20 0.70 -13.96 -3.09
N ALA A 21 -0.48 -13.48 -2.69
CA ALA A 21 -0.97 -12.21 -3.15
C ALA A 21 0.14 -11.22 -2.83
N ALA A 22 0.72 -10.61 -3.86
CA ALA A 22 1.74 -9.60 -3.66
C ALA A 22 1.14 -8.56 -2.72
N GLN A 23 1.78 -8.41 -1.55
CA GLN A 23 1.30 -7.47 -0.55
C GLN A 23 1.45 -6.05 -1.09
N ALA A 24 0.44 -5.21 -0.82
CA ALA A 24 0.40 -3.83 -1.25
C ALA A 24 1.42 -2.99 -0.46
N ASP A 25 2.29 -2.25 -1.14
CA ASP A 25 3.08 -1.21 -0.49
C ASP A 25 2.38 0.13 -0.67
N ILE A 26 1.67 0.58 0.37
CA ILE A 26 1.31 1.98 0.53
C ILE A 26 2.39 2.64 1.37
N VAL A 27 3.38 3.24 0.70
CA VAL A 27 4.52 3.90 1.34
C VAL A 27 4.20 5.37 1.48
N GLN A 28 4.25 5.87 2.71
CA GLN A 28 3.92 7.25 3.01
C GLN A 28 4.95 7.85 3.95
N ARG A 29 5.33 9.09 3.68
CA ARG A 29 6.01 9.90 4.67
C ARG A 29 4.97 10.30 5.72
N GLN A 30 5.29 10.10 6.98
CA GLN A 30 4.45 10.51 8.10
C GLN A 30 5.29 11.21 9.16
N VAL A 31 4.76 12.29 9.70
CA VAL A 31 5.25 12.84 10.96
C VAL A 31 4.32 12.29 12.04
N ILE A 32 4.80 11.31 12.80
CA ILE A 32 4.04 10.77 13.93
C ILE A 32 4.19 11.76 15.08
N THR A 33 3.06 12.16 15.67
CA THR A 33 2.98 13.19 16.71
C THR A 33 2.72 12.61 18.09
N ALA A 34 2.13 11.42 18.15
CA ALA A 34 1.89 10.73 19.42
C ALA A 34 1.84 9.21 19.21
N ILE A 35 2.09 8.51 20.30
CA ILE A 35 1.79 7.09 20.49
C ILE A 35 0.96 7.00 21.78
N SER A 36 -0.11 6.20 21.79
CA SER A 36 -0.87 5.95 23.00
C SER A 36 0.01 5.32 24.08
N ASP A 37 -0.21 5.69 25.34
CA ASP A 37 0.56 5.14 26.46
C ASP A 37 0.31 3.64 26.63
N GLU A 38 -0.92 3.19 26.34
CA GLU A 38 -1.35 1.79 26.38
C GLU A 38 -1.76 1.30 24.99
N PRO A 39 -1.52 0.01 24.67
CA PRO A 39 -2.06 -0.63 23.48
C PRO A 39 -3.59 -0.61 23.47
N ASP A 40 -4.20 -0.72 22.30
CA ASP A 40 -5.64 -0.88 22.17
C ASP A 40 -6.11 -2.27 22.64
N SER A 41 -7.42 -2.52 22.57
CA SER A 41 -8.03 -3.79 23.00
C SER A 41 -7.53 -5.01 22.22
N GLU A 42 -6.88 -4.82 21.07
CA GLU A 42 -6.26 -5.89 20.29
C GLU A 42 -4.75 -6.03 20.56
N GLY A 43 -4.20 -5.23 21.47
CA GLY A 43 -2.77 -5.22 21.80
C GLY A 43 -1.92 -4.46 20.78
N ALA A 44 -2.50 -3.56 19.99
CA ALA A 44 -1.76 -2.72 19.04
C ALA A 44 -1.44 -1.36 19.65
N ASP A 45 -0.20 -0.88 19.50
CA ASP A 45 0.14 0.52 19.77
C ASP A 45 -0.57 1.40 18.72
N VAL A 46 -1.32 2.40 19.18
CA VAL A 46 -1.98 3.38 18.31
C VAL A 46 -1.09 4.60 18.17
N LEU A 47 -0.78 4.96 16.93
CA LEU A 47 0.04 6.09 16.55
C LEU A 47 -0.86 7.17 15.94
N THR A 48 -0.64 8.42 16.34
CA THR A 48 -1.28 9.59 15.72
C THR A 48 -0.30 10.28 14.79
N VAL A 49 -0.74 10.62 13.58
CA VAL A 49 0.06 11.33 12.58
C VAL A 49 -0.40 12.77 12.41
N ALA A 50 0.51 13.65 12.01
CA ALA A 50 0.25 15.07 11.79
C ALA A 50 -0.67 15.33 10.57
N GLU A 51 -0.56 14.48 9.55
CA GLU A 51 -1.28 14.60 8.29
C GLU A 51 -2.19 13.38 8.08
N THR A 52 -3.12 13.49 7.14
CA THR A 52 -4.02 12.37 6.82
C THR A 52 -3.23 11.19 6.25
N THR A 53 -3.56 9.97 6.68
CA THR A 53 -2.97 8.77 6.10
C THR A 53 -3.45 8.55 4.67
N ALA A 54 -2.72 7.77 3.89
CA ALA A 54 -3.15 7.33 2.57
C ALA A 54 -4.52 6.61 2.57
N CYS A 55 -4.93 6.05 3.71
CA CYS A 55 -6.22 5.38 3.89
C CYS A 55 -7.31 6.30 4.50
N GLY A 56 -7.02 7.59 4.69
CA GLY A 56 -7.88 8.50 5.43
C GLY A 56 -7.59 8.49 6.94
N GLY A 57 -8.19 9.45 7.66
CA GLY A 57 -7.95 9.64 9.09
C GLY A 57 -6.51 10.05 9.43
N ASN A 58 -6.19 10.14 10.72
CA ASN A 58 -4.89 10.58 11.23
C ASN A 58 -4.28 9.58 12.23
N GLN A 59 -4.69 8.32 12.17
CA GLN A 59 -4.21 7.27 13.07
C GLN A 59 -3.67 6.07 12.30
N LEU A 60 -2.73 5.38 12.91
CA LEU A 60 -2.11 4.14 12.44
C LEU A 60 -1.98 3.16 13.60
N ARG A 61 -1.94 1.86 13.32
CA ARG A 61 -1.65 0.84 14.32
C ARG A 61 -0.32 0.16 14.06
N MET A 62 0.39 -0.17 15.13
CA MET A 62 1.60 -0.96 15.12
C MET A 62 1.40 -2.17 16.05
N LYS A 63 1.74 -3.38 15.61
CA LYS A 63 1.52 -4.59 16.40
C LYS A 63 2.64 -5.60 16.19
N GLU A 64 3.04 -6.24 17.28
CA GLU A 64 4.02 -7.33 17.24
C GLU A 64 3.52 -8.50 16.38
N GLY A 65 4.41 -9.10 15.60
CA GLY A 65 4.09 -10.15 14.62
C GLY A 65 3.43 -9.68 13.33
N LEU A 66 3.00 -8.41 13.24
CA LEU A 66 2.59 -7.78 11.98
C LEU A 66 3.69 -6.90 11.38
N LEU A 67 4.61 -6.38 12.18
CA LEU A 67 5.73 -5.61 11.65
C LEU A 67 6.76 -6.52 10.96
N GLU A 68 7.19 -6.08 9.79
CA GLU A 68 8.26 -6.66 8.98
C GLU A 68 9.54 -5.80 8.99
N ASN A 69 9.68 -4.96 10.02
CA ASN A 69 10.92 -4.23 10.29
C ASN A 69 12.09 -5.20 10.55
N GLU A 70 13.32 -4.79 10.20
CA GLU A 70 14.52 -5.54 10.58
C GLU A 70 14.72 -5.56 12.11
N ASP A 71 14.41 -4.45 12.77
CA ASP A 71 14.41 -4.34 14.23
C ASP A 71 13.20 -5.04 14.84
N GLU A 72 13.40 -5.78 15.93
CA GLU A 72 12.32 -6.33 16.74
C GLU A 72 11.41 -5.24 17.31
N TYR A 73 10.15 -5.58 17.57
CA TYR A 73 9.13 -4.66 18.09
C TYR A 73 9.59 -3.88 19.32
N ALA A 74 10.21 -4.59 20.28
CA ALA A 74 10.70 -4.02 21.54
C ALA A 74 11.81 -2.98 21.33
N SER A 75 12.61 -3.11 20.28
CA SER A 75 13.66 -2.15 19.91
C SER A 75 13.12 -1.02 19.02
N LEU A 76 12.14 -1.32 18.16
CA LEU A 76 11.53 -0.36 17.26
C LEU A 76 10.73 0.72 18.02
N ARG A 77 9.92 0.32 19.02
CA ARG A 77 9.02 1.23 19.74
C ARG A 77 9.76 2.40 20.41
N PRO A 78 10.85 2.21 21.18
CA PRO A 78 11.67 3.31 21.69
C PRO A 78 12.22 4.21 20.58
N GLY A 79 12.64 3.65 19.44
CA GLY A 79 13.11 4.42 18.29
C GLY A 79 12.01 5.29 17.67
N VAL A 80 10.78 4.79 17.58
CA VAL A 80 9.61 5.58 17.16
C VAL A 80 9.34 6.71 18.14
N ILE A 81 9.33 6.44 19.45
CA ILE A 81 9.14 7.46 20.50
C ILE A 81 10.18 8.57 20.39
N GLN A 82 11.45 8.21 20.17
CA GLN A 82 12.51 9.20 20.02
C GLN A 82 12.28 10.06 18.77
N ARG A 83 11.91 9.46 17.63
CA ARG A 83 11.60 10.19 16.39
C ARG A 83 10.38 11.11 16.55
N ILE A 84 9.37 10.72 17.33
CA ILE A 84 8.23 11.58 17.68
C ILE A 84 8.72 12.83 18.42
N ARG A 85 9.56 12.66 19.46
CA ARG A 85 10.14 13.78 20.23
C ARG A 85 10.96 14.72 19.34
N ASP A 86 11.75 14.14 18.45
CA ASP A 86 12.61 14.89 17.53
C ASP A 86 11.84 15.45 16.32
N LYS A 87 10.53 15.19 16.22
CA LYS A 87 9.67 15.51 15.06
C LYS A 87 10.26 15.02 13.74
N THR A 88 10.97 13.90 13.79
CA THR A 88 11.66 13.32 12.64
C THR A 88 10.63 12.61 11.75
N PRO A 89 10.54 12.98 10.46
CA PRO A 89 9.67 12.28 9.52
C PRO A 89 10.08 10.82 9.37
N MET A 90 9.08 9.95 9.24
CA MET A 90 9.25 8.51 9.06
C MET A 90 8.62 8.06 7.76
N ILE A 91 9.18 7.00 7.17
CA ILE A 91 8.51 6.24 6.12
C ILE A 91 7.70 5.15 6.80
N VAL A 92 6.40 5.17 6.57
CA VAL A 92 5.46 4.13 6.99
C VAL A 92 5.01 3.38 5.76
N THR A 93 5.10 2.06 5.79
CA THR A 93 4.45 1.18 4.81
C THR A 93 3.26 0.52 5.47
N LEU A 94 2.07 0.66 4.90
CA LEU A 94 0.85 0.02 5.41
C LEU A 94 0.65 -1.35 4.79
N PHE A 95 -0.05 -2.25 5.50
CA PHE A 95 -0.56 -3.50 4.91
C PHE A 95 -1.64 -3.26 3.84
N GLY A 96 -2.39 -2.17 3.98
CA GLY A 96 -3.50 -1.81 3.12
C GLY A 96 -4.52 -0.95 3.87
N CYS A 97 -5.54 -0.50 3.15
CA CYS A 97 -6.64 0.26 3.74
C CYS A 97 -7.78 -0.67 4.16
N PRO A 98 -8.32 -0.57 5.40
CA PRO A 98 -9.40 -1.42 5.89
C PRO A 98 -10.76 -0.97 5.32
N VAL A 99 -11.03 -1.32 4.06
CA VAL A 99 -12.26 -0.94 3.35
C VAL A 99 -13.50 -1.52 4.02
N GLY A 100 -14.55 -0.71 4.16
CA GLY A 100 -15.84 -1.11 4.74
C GLY A 100 -15.82 -1.25 6.27
N LYS A 101 -14.71 -0.90 6.92
CA LYS A 101 -14.58 -0.87 8.38
C LYS A 101 -14.88 0.50 8.95
N SER A 102 -15.25 0.55 10.22
CA SER A 102 -15.56 1.78 10.95
C SER A 102 -14.94 1.79 12.34
N GLY A 103 -14.86 2.97 12.95
CA GLY A 103 -14.28 3.15 14.27
C GLY A 103 -12.82 2.66 14.32
N ALA A 104 -12.47 1.92 15.36
CA ALA A 104 -11.11 1.43 15.58
C ALA A 104 -10.64 0.46 14.48
N GLU A 105 -11.54 -0.34 13.89
CA GLU A 105 -11.22 -1.26 12.79
C GLU A 105 -10.87 -0.52 11.48
N ALA A 106 -11.22 0.76 11.35
CA ALA A 106 -10.87 1.57 10.19
C ALA A 106 -9.43 2.12 10.25
N ILE A 107 -8.70 1.89 11.36
CA ILE A 107 -7.33 2.34 11.52
C ILE A 107 -6.36 1.31 10.86
N PRO A 108 -5.57 1.70 9.85
CA PRO A 108 -4.72 0.75 9.14
C PRO A 108 -3.49 0.33 9.97
N PHE A 109 -3.03 -0.90 9.77
CA PHE A 109 -1.79 -1.40 10.36
C PHE A 109 -0.57 -1.02 9.52
N ALA A 110 0.46 -0.53 10.20
CA ALA A 110 1.80 -0.41 9.66
C ALA A 110 2.43 -1.81 9.55
N ARG A 111 3.01 -2.07 8.37
CA ARG A 111 3.87 -3.23 8.09
C ARG A 111 5.34 -2.88 8.31
N MET A 112 5.75 -1.66 7.98
CA MET A 112 7.11 -1.18 8.25
C MET A 112 7.07 0.29 8.72
N ILE A 113 7.91 0.65 9.68
CA ILE A 113 8.15 2.04 10.09
C ILE A 113 9.65 2.27 10.14
N THR A 114 10.18 3.12 9.27
CA THR A 114 11.61 3.44 9.23
C THR A 114 11.85 4.94 9.27
N GLY A 115 13.08 5.34 9.59
CA GLY A 115 13.49 6.75 9.40
C GLY A 115 13.28 7.15 7.94
N CYS A 116 12.90 8.41 7.71
CA CYS A 116 12.74 8.91 6.36
C CYS A 116 14.07 9.46 5.84
N ASP A 117 14.71 8.69 4.96
CA ASP A 117 15.85 9.18 4.20
C ASP A 117 15.43 10.38 3.32
N PRO A 118 16.25 11.43 3.17
CA PRO A 118 15.92 12.61 2.37
C PRO A 118 15.44 12.31 0.95
N SER A 119 15.94 11.22 0.32
CA SER A 119 15.54 10.82 -1.03
C SER A 119 14.13 10.21 -1.12
N ALA A 120 13.64 9.61 -0.03
CA ALA A 120 12.28 9.05 0.07
C ALA A 120 11.24 10.07 0.56
N CYS A 121 11.71 11.17 1.14
CA CYS A 121 10.91 12.18 1.84
C CYS A 121 10.60 13.46 1.04
N ALA A 122 11.13 13.60 -0.18
CA ALA A 122 11.34 14.90 -0.82
C ALA A 122 10.07 15.76 -1.01
N ASP A 123 8.89 15.17 -1.21
CA ASP A 123 7.65 15.91 -1.50
C ASP A 123 6.51 15.67 -0.51
N GLY A 124 6.74 14.87 0.53
CA GLY A 124 5.76 14.54 1.56
C GLY A 124 4.54 13.74 1.12
N LYS A 125 4.48 13.27 -0.13
CA LYS A 125 3.29 12.57 -0.64
C LYS A 125 3.38 11.05 -0.46
N ALA A 126 2.25 10.44 -0.12
CA ALA A 126 2.10 8.99 -0.09
C ALA A 126 2.11 8.40 -1.50
N ARG A 127 2.61 7.18 -1.65
CA ARG A 127 2.73 6.47 -2.92
C ARG A 127 2.29 5.02 -2.74
N LEU A 128 1.32 4.60 -3.56
CA LEU A 128 0.98 3.20 -3.76
C LEU A 128 1.82 2.66 -4.92
N TYR A 129 2.57 1.59 -4.68
CA TYR A 129 3.42 0.95 -5.68
C TYR A 129 2.69 -0.19 -6.37
N LEU A 130 2.83 -0.28 -7.70
CA LEU A 130 2.04 -1.14 -8.55
C LEU A 130 2.92 -1.99 -9.48
N ASP A 131 2.48 -3.22 -9.76
CA ASP A 131 3.04 -4.10 -10.78
C ASP A 131 2.62 -3.69 -12.21
N GLU A 132 3.08 -4.44 -13.22
CA GLU A 132 2.74 -4.20 -14.63
C GLU A 132 1.23 -4.34 -14.92
N LYS A 133 0.50 -5.06 -14.08
CA LYS A 133 -0.96 -5.27 -14.14
C LYS A 133 -1.72 -4.29 -13.24
N LEU A 134 -1.04 -3.24 -12.77
CA LEU A 134 -1.58 -2.19 -11.88
C LEU A 134 -2.09 -2.72 -10.54
N ARG A 135 -1.59 -3.88 -10.11
CA ARG A 135 -1.92 -4.44 -8.79
C ARG A 135 -0.92 -3.95 -7.76
N PRO A 136 -1.35 -3.72 -6.51
CA PRO A 136 -0.44 -3.35 -5.45
C PRO A 136 0.73 -4.34 -5.31
N GLN A 137 1.93 -3.80 -5.14
CA GLN A 137 3.18 -4.57 -5.15
C GLN A 137 4.24 -3.88 -4.29
N VAL A 138 5.20 -4.66 -3.80
CA VAL A 138 6.35 -4.13 -3.07
C VAL A 138 7.16 -3.11 -3.87
N LYS A 139 7.55 -1.99 -3.25
CA LYS A 139 8.25 -0.85 -3.90
C LYS A 139 9.44 -1.29 -4.73
N ARG A 140 10.27 -2.19 -4.21
CA ARG A 140 11.53 -2.64 -4.86
C ARG A 140 11.29 -3.31 -6.22
N ARG A 141 10.09 -3.83 -6.48
CA ARG A 141 9.72 -4.54 -7.71
C ARG A 141 8.71 -3.79 -8.56
N ALA A 142 8.26 -2.63 -8.11
CA ALA A 142 7.18 -1.93 -8.74
C ALA A 142 7.71 -1.10 -9.92
N PRO A 143 7.28 -1.37 -11.17
CA PRO A 143 7.57 -0.47 -12.29
C PRO A 143 6.82 0.85 -12.15
N TYR A 144 5.69 0.87 -11.45
CA TYR A 144 4.81 2.04 -11.38
C TYR A 144 4.48 2.45 -9.94
N PHE A 145 4.10 3.71 -9.78
CA PHE A 145 3.50 4.21 -8.55
C PHE A 145 2.35 5.17 -8.84
N LEU A 146 1.46 5.30 -7.87
CA LEU A 146 0.38 6.28 -7.86
C LEU A 146 0.47 7.09 -6.57
N VAL A 147 0.24 8.39 -6.65
CA VAL A 147 0.29 9.29 -5.50
C VAL A 147 -1.05 9.28 -4.76
N LEU A 148 -1.00 9.22 -3.43
CA LEU A 148 -2.16 9.20 -2.54
C LEU A 148 -2.16 10.41 -1.56
N PRO A 149 -3.34 10.79 -1.02
CA PRO A 149 -4.67 10.30 -1.40
C PRO A 149 -5.04 10.72 -2.82
N LEU A 150 -5.96 10.00 -3.47
CA LEU A 150 -6.40 10.39 -4.80
C LEU A 150 -7.08 11.77 -4.75
N PRO A 151 -6.72 12.71 -5.64
CA PRO A 151 -7.47 13.96 -5.79
C PRO A 151 -8.92 13.68 -6.21
N LYS A 152 -9.87 14.52 -5.78
CA LYS A 152 -11.22 14.46 -6.34
C LYS A 152 -11.18 14.91 -7.80
N ALA A 153 -11.89 14.19 -8.67
CA ALA A 153 -12.02 14.57 -10.07
C ALA A 153 -13.21 15.53 -10.26
N ALA A 154 -13.33 16.07 -11.48
CA ALA A 154 -14.42 16.97 -11.86
C ALA A 154 -15.79 16.31 -11.76
N SER A 155 -15.88 15.02 -12.08
CA SER A 155 -17.13 14.26 -11.99
C SER A 155 -17.47 13.97 -10.52
N PRO A 156 -18.68 14.29 -10.05
CA PRO A 156 -19.08 14.03 -8.67
C PRO A 156 -18.93 12.55 -8.29
N GLY A 157 -18.36 12.28 -7.10
CA GLY A 157 -18.17 10.92 -6.61
C GLY A 157 -17.06 10.13 -7.32
N THR A 158 -16.14 10.83 -7.99
CA THR A 158 -14.98 10.21 -8.65
C THR A 158 -13.67 10.86 -8.24
N TRP A 159 -12.57 10.15 -8.48
CA TRP A 159 -11.22 10.53 -8.10
C TRP A 159 -10.25 10.40 -9.26
N GLU A 160 -9.30 11.32 -9.37
CA GLU A 160 -8.30 11.33 -10.42
C GLU A 160 -7.27 10.23 -10.21
N VAL A 161 -6.99 9.50 -11.28
CA VAL A 161 -5.95 8.48 -11.32
C VAL A 161 -4.83 8.95 -12.24
N ARG A 162 -3.62 9.01 -11.72
CA ARG A 162 -2.39 9.19 -12.50
C ARG A 162 -1.35 8.19 -12.03
N ILE A 163 -1.01 7.23 -12.88
CA ILE A 163 -0.01 6.20 -12.62
C ILE A 163 1.27 6.59 -13.35
N ILE A 164 2.38 6.60 -12.62
CA ILE A 164 3.67 7.17 -13.03
C ILE A 164 4.74 6.07 -13.02
N ASP A 165 5.66 6.13 -13.98
CA ASP A 165 6.85 5.28 -14.04
C ASP A 165 7.81 5.59 -12.86
N THR A 166 8.23 4.56 -12.12
CA THR A 166 9.10 4.70 -10.94
C THR A 166 10.49 5.22 -11.27
N ILE A 167 11.00 4.91 -12.47
CA ILE A 167 12.31 5.32 -12.96
C ILE A 167 12.19 6.69 -13.63
N ARG A 168 11.23 6.83 -14.55
CA ARG A 168 10.97 8.06 -15.31
C ARG A 168 9.77 8.81 -14.72
N ARG A 169 10.01 9.51 -13.61
CA ARG A 169 8.94 10.16 -12.82
C ARG A 169 8.13 11.24 -13.54
N ASN A 170 8.54 11.65 -14.74
CA ASN A 170 7.82 12.55 -15.62
C ASN A 170 6.91 11.84 -16.63
N VAL A 171 6.97 10.51 -16.73
CA VAL A 171 6.18 9.70 -17.66
C VAL A 171 4.94 9.18 -16.95
N VAL A 172 3.77 9.64 -17.39
CA VAL A 172 2.47 9.07 -17.02
C VAL A 172 2.26 7.82 -17.88
N ARG A 173 1.87 6.71 -17.24
CA ARG A 173 1.52 5.45 -17.92
C ARG A 173 0.04 5.31 -18.11
N ILE A 174 -0.75 5.78 -17.14
CA ILE A 174 -2.22 5.77 -17.19
C ILE A 174 -2.75 7.05 -16.57
N SER A 175 -3.75 7.65 -17.21
CA SER A 175 -4.54 8.75 -16.66
C SER A 175 -6.04 8.49 -16.85
N GLY A 176 -6.85 8.77 -15.83
CA GLY A 176 -8.30 8.68 -15.91
C GLY A 176 -8.95 8.98 -14.57
N GLN A 177 -10.12 8.40 -14.33
CA GLN A 177 -10.87 8.57 -13.08
C GLN A 177 -11.33 7.23 -12.53
N THR A 178 -11.52 7.14 -11.22
CA THR A 178 -12.11 5.98 -10.55
C THR A 178 -13.31 6.36 -9.69
N ASN A 179 -14.22 5.42 -9.47
CA ASN A 179 -15.42 5.59 -8.64
C ASN A 179 -15.19 5.33 -7.13
N ALA A 180 -13.94 5.20 -6.67
CA ALA A 180 -13.61 5.08 -5.25
C ALA A 180 -12.38 5.92 -4.88
N ALA A 181 -12.34 6.41 -3.63
CA ALA A 181 -11.19 7.16 -3.10
C ALA A 181 -9.92 6.29 -2.96
N ASP A 182 -10.11 4.98 -2.90
CA ASP A 182 -9.07 3.98 -2.90
C ASP A 182 -8.95 3.36 -4.29
N PHE A 183 -7.76 3.44 -4.88
CA PHE A 183 -7.48 2.89 -6.21
C PHE A 183 -7.66 1.37 -6.27
N VAL A 184 -7.41 0.64 -5.16
CA VAL A 184 -7.42 -0.83 -5.17
C VAL A 184 -8.85 -1.38 -5.25
N SER A 185 -9.79 -0.78 -4.52
CA SER A 185 -11.21 -1.12 -4.58
C SER A 185 -11.96 -0.40 -5.70
N GLY A 186 -11.40 0.68 -6.24
CA GLY A 186 -11.97 1.48 -7.30
C GLY A 186 -11.96 0.80 -8.67
N LYS A 187 -12.99 1.08 -9.46
CA LYS A 187 -13.03 0.75 -10.88
C LYS A 187 -12.76 2.02 -11.68
N MET A 188 -11.98 1.92 -12.75
CA MET A 188 -11.86 3.03 -13.70
C MET A 188 -13.24 3.31 -14.30
N VAL A 189 -13.61 4.58 -14.38
CA VAL A 189 -14.90 5.05 -14.94
C VAL A 189 -14.65 6.16 -15.94
N GLY A 190 -15.54 6.25 -16.94
CA GLY A 190 -15.34 7.12 -18.09
C GLY A 190 -14.15 6.70 -18.96
N GLY A 191 -13.76 7.62 -19.84
CA GLY A 191 -12.57 7.45 -20.66
C GLY A 191 -11.28 7.48 -19.85
N TYR A 192 -10.32 6.63 -20.24
CA TYR A 192 -8.96 6.68 -19.72
C TYR A 192 -7.95 6.55 -20.85
N SER A 193 -6.73 7.01 -20.61
CA SER A 193 -5.63 6.93 -21.57
C SER A 193 -4.50 6.11 -20.98
N SER A 194 -3.96 5.18 -21.76
CA SER A 194 -2.67 4.56 -21.51
C SER A 194 -1.63 5.18 -22.44
N TYR A 195 -0.40 5.28 -21.94
CA TYR A 195 0.70 5.89 -22.66
C TYR A 195 1.85 4.89 -22.78
N ASP A 196 2.55 4.95 -23.91
CA ASP A 196 3.75 4.16 -24.17
C ASP A 196 4.96 4.66 -23.35
N MET A 197 6.13 4.06 -23.58
CA MET A 197 7.33 4.40 -22.82
C MET A 197 7.84 5.82 -23.11
N ASP A 198 7.45 6.42 -24.23
CA ASP A 198 7.83 7.77 -24.62
C ASP A 198 6.79 8.81 -24.18
N GLY A 199 5.73 8.38 -23.49
CA GLY A 199 4.63 9.22 -23.03
C GLY A 199 3.63 9.58 -24.13
N LYS A 200 3.64 8.86 -25.26
CA LYS A 200 2.63 9.01 -26.31
C LYS A 200 1.42 8.14 -26.01
N ILE A 201 0.23 8.56 -26.41
CA ILE A 201 -1.00 7.78 -26.19
C ILE A 201 -0.89 6.46 -26.96
N GLU A 202 -0.98 5.36 -26.22
CA GLU A 202 -1.01 3.99 -26.75
C GLU A 202 -2.46 3.54 -26.98
N SER A 203 -3.35 3.87 -26.04
CA SER A 203 -4.78 3.58 -26.14
C SER A 203 -5.58 4.66 -25.42
N GLN A 204 -6.77 4.96 -25.95
CA GLN A 204 -7.75 5.83 -25.33
C GLN A 204 -9.11 5.15 -25.41
N THR A 205 -9.73 4.95 -24.25
CA THR A 205 -11.12 4.53 -24.16
C THR A 205 -11.98 5.79 -24.15
N HIS A 206 -13.02 5.80 -24.97
CA HIS A 206 -14.10 6.78 -24.90
C HIS A 206 -15.31 6.08 -24.28
N GLU A 207 -16.11 6.80 -23.50
CA GLU A 207 -17.45 6.31 -23.19
C GLU A 207 -18.23 6.32 -24.51
N ASP A 208 -18.67 5.14 -24.96
CA ASP A 208 -19.75 5.06 -25.93
C ASP A 208 -20.99 5.64 -25.24
N GLU A 209 -21.54 6.70 -25.83
CA GLU A 209 -22.71 7.46 -25.36
C GLU A 209 -23.98 6.60 -25.24
#